data_AF-A0A7Y0XGG0-F1
#
_entry.id   AF-A0A7Y0XGG0-F1
#
_cell.length_a   1.000
_cell.length_b   1.000
_cell.length_c   1.000
_cell.angle_alpha   90.00
_cell.angle_beta   90.00
_cell.angle_gamma   90.00
#
_symmetry.space_group_name_H-M   'P 1'
#
loop_
_entity.id
_entity.type
_entity.pdbx_description
1 polymer ?
#
loop_
_entity_poly.entity_id
_entity_poly.type
_entity_poly.pdbx_seq_one_letter_code
_entity_poly.pdbx_strand_id
1 'polypeptide(L)'
;SRRYYPAGEVSAHLVGVTGIDGHGLEGVERSYDEWLTGAAGKKTIRKDRYGRVVENIAWQDKQEGKSLQLTIDQRLQAIAYRAIKQAVADHRATSGSVVMLDVKTGAVLAM
;
A
#
# COMPACT_ATOMS: atom_id res chain seq x y z
N SER A 1 -5.34 -3.51 -11.85
CA SER A 1 -3.91 -3.21 -11.72
C SER A 1 -3.38 -4.01 -10.54
N ARG A 2 -2.19 -4.61 -10.61
CA ARG A 2 -1.63 -5.41 -9.50
C ARG A 2 -0.48 -4.62 -8.87
N ARG A 3 -0.49 -4.47 -7.53
CA ARG A 3 0.59 -3.79 -6.80
C ARG A 3 1.89 -4.58 -6.87
N TYR A 4 2.99 -3.86 -6.94
CA TYR A 4 4.34 -4.38 -6.83
C TYR A 4 5.05 -3.69 -5.67
N TYR A 5 5.70 -4.47 -4.80
CA TYR A 5 6.38 -4.01 -3.58
C TYR A 5 7.89 -4.25 -3.68
N PRO A 6 8.69 -3.28 -4.16
CA PRO A 6 10.12 -3.48 -4.45
C PRO A 6 10.95 -3.86 -3.22
N ALA A 7 10.57 -3.35 -2.04
CA ALA A 7 11.29 -3.59 -0.78
C ALA A 7 10.92 -4.94 -0.12
N GLY A 8 9.89 -5.64 -0.61
CA GLY A 8 9.47 -6.95 -0.10
C GLY A 8 9.31 -6.99 1.42
N GLU A 9 9.91 -8.01 2.07
CA GLU A 9 9.80 -8.25 3.51
C GLU A 9 10.31 -7.09 4.39
N VAL A 10 11.23 -6.27 3.88
CA VAL A 10 11.89 -5.20 4.63
C VAL A 10 10.89 -4.12 5.08
N SER A 11 9.81 -3.92 4.33
CA SER A 11 8.78 -2.91 4.63
C SER A 11 7.37 -3.48 4.60
N ALA A 12 7.22 -4.81 4.57
CA ALA A 12 5.93 -5.48 4.38
C ALA A 12 4.92 -5.11 5.49
N HIS A 13 5.33 -5.16 6.76
CA HIS A 13 4.45 -4.84 7.89
C HIS A 13 3.98 -3.39 7.90
N LEU A 14 4.80 -2.47 7.37
CA LEU A 14 4.47 -1.05 7.32
C LEU A 14 3.59 -0.73 6.12
N VAL A 15 4.03 -1.11 4.92
CA VAL A 15 3.30 -0.79 3.68
C VAL A 15 1.99 -1.56 3.62
N GLY A 16 2.01 -2.83 4.06
CA GLY A 16 0.88 -3.74 3.94
C GLY A 16 0.75 -4.29 2.53
N VAL A 17 -0.44 -4.84 2.25
CA VAL A 17 -0.77 -5.49 0.98
C VAL A 17 -2.16 -5.09 0.50
N THR A 18 -2.38 -5.23 -0.80
CA THR A 18 -3.68 -5.07 -1.45
C THR A 18 -4.33 -6.41 -1.79
N GLY A 19 -5.65 -6.44 -1.77
CA GLY A 19 -6.46 -7.56 -2.21
C GLY A 19 -6.49 -7.72 -3.73
N ILE A 20 -7.17 -8.77 -4.20
CA ILE A 20 -7.38 -9.04 -5.63
C ILE A 20 -8.25 -7.98 -6.32
N ASP A 21 -9.06 -7.29 -5.52
CA ASP A 21 -9.91 -6.17 -5.89
C ASP A 21 -9.15 -4.85 -5.98
N GLY A 22 -7.90 -4.82 -5.50
CA GLY A 22 -7.04 -3.63 -5.48
C GLY A 22 -7.22 -2.75 -4.25
N HIS A 23 -8.00 -3.19 -3.25
CA HIS A 23 -8.19 -2.47 -1.99
C HIS A 23 -7.14 -2.86 -0.95
N GLY A 24 -6.68 -1.88 -0.16
CA GLY A 24 -5.71 -2.07 0.91
C GLY A 24 -6.27 -2.90 2.06
N LEU A 25 -5.60 -4.01 2.40
CA LEU A 25 -6.02 -4.92 3.46
C LEU A 25 -5.27 -4.68 4.78
N GLU A 26 -4.02 -4.21 4.69
CA GLU A 26 -3.14 -4.01 5.84
C GLU A 26 -2.29 -2.74 5.70
N GLY A 27 -1.66 -2.33 6.80
CA GLY A 27 -0.66 -1.26 6.83
C GLY A 27 -1.13 0.07 6.27
N VAL A 28 -0.21 0.75 5.59
CA VAL A 28 -0.45 2.03 4.90
C VAL A 28 -1.48 1.87 3.79
N GLU A 29 -1.47 0.76 3.04
CA GLU A 29 -2.42 0.53 1.94
C GLU A 29 -3.86 0.59 2.44
N ARG A 30 -4.16 -0.03 3.60
CA ARG A 30 -5.50 0.06 4.20
C ARG A 30 -5.80 1.43 4.79
N SER A 31 -4.83 2.01 5.48
CA SER A 31 -5.02 3.28 6.19
C SER A 31 -5.26 4.45 5.24
N TYR A 32 -4.70 4.37 4.04
CA TYR A 32 -4.80 5.37 2.99
C TYR A 32 -5.51 4.84 1.74
N ASP A 33 -6.35 3.80 1.86
CA ASP A 33 -7.02 3.17 0.70
C ASP A 33 -7.76 4.22 -0.14
N GLU A 34 -8.62 5.03 0.47
CA GLU A 34 -9.37 6.09 -0.21
C GLU A 34 -8.48 7.11 -0.94
N TRP A 35 -7.32 7.44 -0.37
CA TRP A 35 -6.36 8.36 -0.98
C TRP A 35 -5.66 7.72 -2.18
N LEU A 36 -5.37 6.42 -2.10
CA LEU A 36 -4.60 5.64 -3.08
C LEU A 36 -5.46 5.07 -4.21
N THR A 37 -6.75 4.79 -3.98
CA THR A 37 -7.65 4.23 -5.00
C THR A 37 -8.27 5.32 -5.88
N GLY A 38 -8.49 6.52 -5.34
CA GLY A 38 -9.24 7.56 -6.04
C GLY A 38 -10.70 7.16 -6.26
N ALA A 39 -11.32 7.68 -7.33
CA ALA A 39 -12.72 7.41 -7.64
C ALA A 39 -12.86 6.58 -8.92
N ALA A 40 -13.61 5.47 -8.82
CA ALA A 40 -13.90 4.63 -9.98
C ALA A 40 -14.73 5.40 -11.03
N GLY A 41 -14.32 5.28 -12.30
CA GLY A 41 -15.12 5.78 -13.42
C GLY A 41 -16.41 4.98 -13.57
N LYS A 42 -17.44 5.59 -14.14
CA LYS A 42 -18.73 4.96 -14.41
C LYS A 42 -19.05 4.99 -15.89
N LYS A 43 -19.57 3.88 -16.40
CA LYS A 43 -20.02 3.77 -17.79
C LYS A 43 -21.47 3.34 -17.83
N THR A 44 -22.32 4.14 -18.46
CA THR A 44 -23.73 3.81 -18.69
C THR A 44 -23.88 3.23 -20.09
N ILE A 45 -24.36 1.98 -20.18
CA ILE A 45 -24.56 1.27 -21.44
C ILE A 45 -26.02 0.83 -21.61
N ARG A 46 -26.50 0.88 -22.85
CA ARG A 46 -27.78 0.27 -23.25
C ARG A 46 -27.53 -1.12 -23.78
N LYS A 47 -28.26 -2.10 -23.24
CA LYS A 47 -28.20 -3.49 -23.69
C LYS A 47 -29.50 -3.89 -24.38
N ASP A 48 -29.42 -4.78 -25.37
CA ASP A 48 -30.61 -5.43 -25.95
C ASP A 48 -31.15 -6.53 -25.02
N ARG A 49 -32.25 -7.18 -25.43
CA ARG A 49 -32.85 -8.32 -24.68
C ARG A 49 -31.94 -9.54 -24.56
N TYR A 50 -30.87 -9.61 -25.36
CA TYR A 50 -29.88 -10.70 -25.36
C TYR A 50 -28.61 -10.32 -24.59
N GLY A 51 -28.57 -9.14 -23.95
CA GLY A 51 -27.44 -8.65 -23.16
C GLY A 51 -26.30 -8.04 -23.98
N ARG A 52 -26.45 -7.89 -25.31
CA ARG A 52 -25.46 -7.25 -26.18
C ARG A 52 -25.48 -5.75 -25.99
N VAL A 53 -24.30 -5.13 -25.96
CA VAL A 53 -24.18 -3.68 -25.85
C VAL A 53 -24.56 -3.05 -27.19
N VAL A 54 -25.62 -2.25 -27.20
CA VAL A 54 -26.14 -1.58 -28.41
C VAL A 54 -25.64 -0.15 -28.47
N GLU A 55 -25.49 0.52 -27.32
CA GLU A 55 -25.17 1.94 -27.27
C GLU A 55 -24.44 2.29 -25.96
N ASN A 56 -23.47 3.20 -26.03
CA ASN A 56 -22.83 3.79 -24.85
C ASN A 56 -23.46 5.17 -24.60
N ILE A 57 -24.19 5.33 -23.50
CA ILE A 57 -25.01 6.52 -23.22
C ILE A 57 -24.17 7.63 -22.59
N ALA A 58 -23.36 7.28 -21.58
CA ALA A 58 -22.59 8.26 -20.83
C ALA A 58 -21.34 7.61 -20.24
N TRP A 59 -20.29 8.43 -20.10
CA TRP A 59 -19.02 8.03 -19.53
C TRP A 59 -18.60 9.06 -18.50
N GLN A 60 -18.18 8.57 -17.34
CA GLN A 60 -17.63 9.35 -16.25
C GLN A 60 -16.22 8.85 -16.03
N ASP A 61 -15.24 9.73 -16.23
CA ASP A 61 -13.83 9.36 -16.14
C ASP A 61 -13.46 8.93 -14.73
N LYS A 62 -12.53 7.96 -14.65
CA LYS A 62 -11.92 7.58 -13.37
C LYS A 62 -11.06 8.73 -12.86
N GLN A 63 -11.06 8.95 -11.56
CA GLN A 63 -10.06 9.79 -10.91
C GLN A 63 -8.97 8.88 -10.35
N GLU A 64 -7.74 9.10 -10.81
CA GLU A 64 -6.61 8.32 -10.30
C GLU A 64 -6.33 8.67 -8.84
N GLY A 65 -5.92 7.67 -8.07
CA GLY A 65 -5.45 7.88 -6.71
C GLY A 65 -4.23 8.80 -6.67
N LYS A 66 -4.00 9.38 -5.49
CA LYS A 66 -2.92 10.32 -5.26
C LYS A 66 -1.67 9.58 -4.79
N SER A 67 -0.51 10.10 -5.18
CA SER A 67 0.75 9.62 -4.63
C SER A 67 0.84 9.93 -3.14
N LEU A 68 1.39 9.00 -2.37
CA LEU A 68 1.64 9.14 -0.93
C LEU A 68 3.15 9.00 -0.70
N GLN A 69 3.73 10.00 -0.05
CA GLN A 69 5.13 9.95 0.37
C GLN A 69 5.19 9.68 1.87
N LEU A 70 5.85 8.59 2.25
CA LEU A 70 6.03 8.19 3.63
C LEU A 70 7.21 8.94 4.26
N THR A 71 7.21 9.01 5.59
CA THR A 71 8.34 9.54 6.37
C THR A 71 9.51 8.56 6.46
N ILE A 72 9.31 7.33 6.02
CA ILE A 72 10.28 6.23 6.14
C ILE A 72 11.46 6.46 5.19
N ASP A 73 12.66 6.42 5.74
CA ASP A 73 13.88 6.36 4.95
C ASP A 73 14.21 4.89 4.67
N GLN A 74 14.13 4.48 3.41
CA GLN A 74 14.36 3.10 2.98
C GLN A 74 15.76 2.58 3.34
N ARG A 75 16.77 3.45 3.46
CA ARG A 75 18.13 3.07 3.86
C ARG A 75 18.18 2.74 5.34
N LEU A 76 17.57 3.59 6.17
CA LEU A 76 17.48 3.37 7.61
C LEU A 76 16.64 2.14 7.93
N GLN A 77 15.53 1.96 7.21
CA GLN A 77 14.68 0.77 7.29
C GLN A 77 15.46 -0.52 7.00
N ALA A 78 16.26 -0.55 5.92
CA ALA A 78 17.06 -1.71 5.57
C ALA A 78 18.11 -2.05 6.65
N ILE A 79 18.74 -1.03 7.24
CA ILE A 79 19.71 -1.20 8.34
C ILE A 79 19.01 -1.74 9.58
N ALA A 80 17.89 -1.14 9.98
CA ALA A 80 17.12 -1.54 11.16
C ALA A 80 16.60 -2.98 11.02
N TYR A 81 16.04 -3.32 9.86
CA TYR A 81 15.56 -4.67 9.55
C TYR A 81 16.68 -5.71 9.64
N ARG A 82 17.86 -5.42 9.07
CA ARG A 82 19.01 -6.33 9.15
C ARG A 82 19.48 -6.52 10.58
N ALA A 83 19.56 -5.45 11.36
CA ALA A 83 20.02 -5.49 12.75
C ALA A 83 19.06 -6.31 13.64
N ILE A 84 17.74 -6.08 13.54
CA ILE A 84 16.77 -6.83 14.36
C ILE A 84 16.68 -8.29 13.93
N LYS A 85 16.74 -8.58 12.61
CA LYS A 85 16.75 -9.96 12.10
C LYS A 85 17.95 -10.74 12.64
N GLN A 86 19.13 -10.11 12.68
CA GLN A 86 20.33 -10.71 13.26
C GLN A 86 20.18 -10.91 14.77
N ALA A 87 19.72 -9.88 15.51
CA ALA A 87 19.54 -9.98 16.95
C ALA A 87 18.55 -11.08 17.36
N VAL A 88 17.43 -11.22 16.64
CA VAL A 88 16.44 -12.28 16.86
C VAL A 88 17.07 -13.66 16.65
N ALA A 89 17.88 -13.82 15.60
CA ALA A 89 18.58 -15.08 15.33
C ALA A 89 19.63 -15.41 16.39
N ASP A 90 20.46 -14.43 16.77
CA ASP A 90 21.55 -14.60 17.75
C ASP A 90 21.02 -14.95 19.14
N HIS A 91 19.92 -14.32 19.55
CA HIS A 91 19.31 -14.52 20.86
C HIS A 91 18.23 -15.60 20.87
N ARG A 92 17.93 -16.23 19.72
CA ARG A 92 16.80 -17.17 19.56
C ARG A 92 15.49 -16.61 20.10
N ALA A 93 15.26 -15.32 19.88
CA ALA A 93 14.05 -14.66 20.33
C ALA A 93 12.86 -15.09 19.48
N THR A 94 11.65 -15.02 20.04
CA THR A 94 10.42 -15.33 19.30
C THR A 94 10.09 -14.23 18.28
N SER A 95 10.34 -12.97 18.62
CA SER A 95 10.10 -11.81 17.77
C SER A 95 10.96 -10.62 18.20
N GLY A 96 11.01 -9.60 17.34
CA GLY A 96 11.68 -8.34 17.64
C GLY A 96 11.11 -7.21 16.80
N SER A 97 11.11 -6.01 17.36
CA SER A 97 10.64 -4.78 16.70
C SER A 97 11.62 -3.65 16.97
N VAL A 98 11.81 -2.77 15.99
CA VAL A 98 12.65 -1.58 16.11
C VAL A 98 11.88 -0.41 15.56
N VAL A 99 11.85 0.71 16.29
CA VAL A 99 11.23 1.95 15.83
C VAL A 99 12.27 3.06 15.90
N MET A 100 12.43 3.79 14.81
CA MET A 100 13.33 4.94 14.71
C MET A 100 12.51 6.20 14.43
N LEU A 101 12.74 7.22 15.25
CA LEU A 101 12.01 8.49 15.21
C LEU A 101 12.99 9.65 14.99
N ASP A 102 12.58 10.63 14.21
CA ASP A 102 13.20 11.95 14.21
C ASP A 102 12.67 12.75 15.41
N VAL A 103 13.56 13.07 16.35
CA VAL A 103 13.23 13.78 17.60
C VAL A 103 12.69 15.19 17.35
N LYS A 104 13.08 15.83 16.24
CA LYS A 104 12.67 17.21 15.95
C LYS A 104 11.30 17.28 15.29
N THR A 105 10.98 16.33 14.43
CA THR A 105 9.75 16.33 13.62
C THR A 105 8.69 15.36 14.11
N GLY A 106 9.05 14.40 14.95
CA GLY A 106 8.18 13.29 15.36
C GLY A 106 7.95 12.26 14.26
N ALA A 107 8.64 12.38 13.12
CA ALA A 107 8.47 11.50 11.98
C ALA A 107 9.06 10.10 12.26
N VAL A 108 8.37 9.05 11.82
CA VAL A 108 8.88 7.68 11.86
C VAL A 108 9.79 7.47 10.66
N LEU A 109 11.07 7.19 10.92
CA LEU A 109 12.10 6.98 9.90
C LEU A 109 12.27 5.50 9.53
N ALA A 110 12.03 4.60 10.48
CA ALA A 110 12.05 3.15 10.28
C ALA A 110 11.17 2.43 11.33
N MET A 111 10.53 1.33 10.93
CA MET A 111 9.65 0.50 11.79
C MET A 111 9.57 -0.95 11.31
#